data_AF-A0A7S4PTE3-F1
#
_entry.id   AF-A0A7S4PTE3-F1
#
_cell.length_a   1.000
_cell.length_b   1.000
_cell.length_c   1.000
_cell.angle_alpha   90.00
_cell.angle_beta   90.00
_cell.angle_gamma   90.00
#
_symmetry.space_group_name_H-M   'P 1'
#
loop_
_entity.id
_entity.type
_entity.pdbx_description
1 polymer ?
#
loop_
_entity_poly.entity_id
_entity_poly.type
_entity_poly.pdbx_seq_one_letter_code
_entity_poly.pdbx_strand_id
1 'polypeptide(L)'
;GLRLAFLITAHRSPPESVKALLRRLHSPAHLFLVHFDRRAPAAKRELDAFVRAANLSGTVSTFSEVDVVQGGSGLLRASVLGMRRLVAMARARPREEGWRYLVRLSEHDYPVSSAEALSEHLGLHDGLSFVPMDGCHRSACARPLGTACGGEAYTFAGALGMHKPRRHWMRFARGPEWVALTWDFVLYVLQGLRERGSIVRLIWQEPRDPPPCHPHGARPRTARAGGALLREEVPGRVGAGGGRAAQGTGRGLCEETAEAPGGAGRRVAGPRGLARRP
;
A
#
# COMPACT_ATOMS: atom_id res chain seq x y z
N GLY A 1 18.96 -20.47 -2.70
CA GLY A 1 18.27 -19.39 -1.96
C GLY A 1 16.77 -19.54 -2.09
N LEU A 2 16.02 -18.96 -1.14
CA LEU A 2 14.57 -18.94 -1.16
C LEU A 2 14.05 -18.12 -2.36
N ARG A 3 13.04 -18.62 -3.08
CA ARG A 3 12.47 -17.94 -4.25
C ARG A 3 11.46 -16.87 -3.82
N LEU A 4 11.64 -15.65 -4.31
CA LEU A 4 10.80 -14.50 -4.01
C LEU A 4 9.90 -14.15 -5.20
N ALA A 5 8.71 -13.67 -4.93
CA ALA A 5 7.86 -13.00 -5.90
C ALA A 5 7.75 -11.51 -5.55
N PHE A 6 8.17 -10.65 -6.46
CA PHE A 6 8.06 -9.21 -6.34
C PHE A 6 6.80 -8.74 -7.05
N LEU A 7 5.93 -8.04 -6.34
CA LEU A 7 4.79 -7.33 -6.90
C LEU A 7 5.10 -5.84 -6.90
N ILE A 8 5.38 -5.29 -8.08
CA ILE A 8 5.74 -3.89 -8.26
C ILE A 8 4.50 -3.18 -8.79
N THR A 9 4.04 -2.13 -8.11
CA THR A 9 2.98 -1.26 -8.64
C THR A 9 3.60 0.01 -9.20
N ALA A 10 3.33 0.29 -10.47
CA ALA A 10 3.73 1.50 -11.16
C ALA A 10 2.48 2.31 -11.56
N HIS A 11 2.50 3.60 -11.26
CA HIS A 11 1.39 4.51 -11.52
C HIS A 11 1.68 5.43 -12.71
N ARG A 12 2.46 6.49 -12.45
CA ARG A 12 2.67 7.64 -13.33
C ARG A 12 4.14 7.87 -13.67
N SER A 13 5.07 7.15 -13.04
CA SER A 13 6.49 7.38 -13.29
C SER A 13 6.93 6.77 -14.62
N PRO A 14 8.01 7.32 -15.22
CA PRO A 14 8.62 6.72 -16.38
C PRO A 14 8.97 5.25 -16.09
N PRO A 15 8.81 4.34 -17.07
CA PRO A 15 9.15 2.94 -16.90
C PRO A 15 10.64 2.72 -16.59
N GLU A 16 11.50 3.73 -16.79
CA GLU A 16 12.92 3.69 -16.41
C GLU A 16 13.16 3.37 -14.94
N SER A 17 12.36 3.90 -14.01
CA SER A 17 12.54 3.57 -12.58
C SER A 17 12.29 2.09 -12.33
N VAL A 18 11.27 1.52 -12.98
CA VAL A 18 10.99 0.07 -12.92
C VAL A 18 12.10 -0.74 -13.60
N LYS A 19 12.62 -0.29 -14.75
CA LYS A 19 13.75 -0.96 -15.43
C LYS A 19 14.99 -0.95 -14.54
N ALA A 20 15.31 0.16 -13.87
CA ALA A 20 16.42 0.26 -12.95
C ALA A 20 16.25 -0.67 -11.74
N LEU A 21 15.05 -0.71 -11.15
CA LEU A 21 14.72 -1.63 -10.06
C LEU A 21 14.86 -3.09 -10.48
N LEU A 22 14.34 -3.46 -11.65
CA LEU A 22 14.49 -4.81 -12.21
C LEU A 22 15.96 -5.16 -12.42
N ARG A 23 16.76 -4.30 -13.04
CA ARG A 23 18.21 -4.55 -13.22
C ARG A 23 18.93 -4.82 -11.91
N ARG A 24 18.51 -4.19 -10.81
CA ARG A 24 19.17 -4.31 -9.51
C ARG A 24 18.74 -5.54 -8.71
N LEU A 25 17.48 -5.96 -8.84
CA LEU A 25 16.89 -7.07 -8.09
C LEU A 25 16.80 -8.37 -8.88
N HIS A 26 16.94 -8.33 -10.20
CA HIS A 26 16.68 -9.49 -11.05
C HIS A 26 17.62 -10.64 -10.73
N SER A 27 17.00 -11.81 -10.58
CA SER A 27 17.65 -13.10 -10.52
C SER A 27 16.72 -14.11 -11.19
N PRO A 28 17.24 -15.10 -11.96
CA PRO A 28 16.43 -16.15 -12.57
C PRO A 28 15.59 -16.96 -11.56
N ALA A 29 15.99 -16.95 -10.28
CA ALA A 29 15.30 -17.63 -9.19
C ALA A 29 14.03 -16.90 -8.69
N HIS A 30 13.81 -15.65 -9.13
CA HIS A 30 12.73 -14.81 -8.63
C HIS A 30 11.68 -14.55 -9.70
N LEU A 31 10.47 -14.21 -9.25
CA LEU A 31 9.38 -13.78 -10.10
C LEU A 31 9.11 -12.30 -9.89
N PHE A 32 8.82 -11.60 -10.98
CA PHE A 32 8.47 -10.19 -10.97
C PHE A 32 7.15 -10.00 -11.70
N LEU A 33 6.17 -9.44 -11.01
CA LEU A 33 4.91 -9.04 -11.60
C LEU A 33 4.76 -7.53 -11.43
N VAL A 34 4.68 -6.82 -12.55
CA VAL A 34 4.58 -5.36 -12.59
C VAL A 34 3.17 -4.94 -12.99
N HIS A 35 2.47 -4.25 -12.11
CA HIS A 35 1.25 -3.55 -12.45
C HIS A 35 1.59 -2.17 -13.01
N PHE A 36 0.98 -1.78 -14.13
CA PHE A 36 0.90 -0.38 -14.57
C PHE A 36 -0.52 0.13 -14.43
N ASP A 37 -0.71 1.40 -14.07
CA ASP A 37 -2.04 2.02 -14.15
C ASP A 37 -2.63 1.83 -15.55
N ARG A 38 -3.90 1.39 -15.61
CA ARG A 38 -4.63 1.18 -16.86
C ARG A 38 -4.64 2.40 -17.79
N ARG A 39 -4.57 3.61 -17.21
CA ARG A 39 -4.52 4.89 -17.91
C ARG A 39 -3.14 5.21 -18.50
N ALA A 40 -2.12 4.39 -18.22
CA ALA A 40 -0.75 4.54 -18.72
C ALA A 40 -0.30 3.35 -19.61
N PRO A 41 -1.03 3.00 -20.69
CA PRO A 41 -0.72 1.82 -21.52
C PRO A 41 0.61 1.93 -22.29
N ALA A 42 1.10 3.15 -22.52
CA ALA A 42 2.41 3.38 -23.16
C ALA A 42 3.56 2.86 -22.29
N ALA A 43 3.56 3.18 -20.99
CA ALA A 43 4.60 2.74 -20.06
C ALA A 43 4.67 1.21 -19.95
N LYS A 44 3.51 0.53 -19.93
CA LYS A 44 3.44 -0.93 -19.98
C LYS A 44 4.09 -1.48 -21.26
N ARG A 45 3.70 -0.95 -22.44
CA ARG A 45 4.24 -1.42 -23.73
C ARG A 45 5.75 -1.24 -23.81
N GLU A 46 6.27 -0.14 -23.27
CA GLU A 46 7.70 0.12 -23.20
C GLU A 46 8.42 -0.88 -22.29
N LEU A 47 7.87 -1.19 -21.11
CA LEU A 47 8.45 -2.22 -20.25
C LEU A 47 8.38 -3.60 -20.90
N ASP A 48 7.28 -3.94 -21.57
CA ASP A 48 7.14 -5.21 -22.29
C ASP A 48 8.19 -5.35 -23.40
N ALA A 49 8.51 -4.26 -24.11
CA ALA A 49 9.58 -4.23 -25.10
C ALA A 49 10.95 -4.46 -24.45
N PHE A 50 11.22 -3.79 -23.33
CA PHE A 50 12.44 -4.00 -22.54
C PHE A 50 12.57 -5.46 -22.06
N VAL A 51 11.51 -6.03 -21.50
CA VAL A 51 11.49 -7.42 -20.99
C VAL A 51 11.80 -8.42 -22.11
N ARG A 52 11.24 -8.22 -23.31
CA ARG A 52 11.55 -9.05 -24.47
C ARG A 52 13.01 -8.89 -24.93
N ALA A 53 13.47 -7.65 -25.08
CA ALA A 53 14.83 -7.37 -25.53
C ALA A 53 15.90 -7.89 -24.56
N ALA A 54 15.63 -7.84 -23.27
CA ALA A 54 16.52 -8.35 -22.22
C ALA A 54 16.33 -9.85 -21.92
N ASN A 55 15.49 -10.57 -22.68
CA ASN A 55 15.17 -11.99 -22.49
C ASN A 55 14.67 -12.33 -21.07
N LEU A 56 13.87 -11.44 -20.47
CA LEU A 56 13.37 -11.57 -19.10
C LEU A 56 11.96 -12.18 -19.01
N SER A 57 11.34 -12.52 -20.16
CA SER A 57 9.94 -12.97 -20.26
C SER A 57 9.61 -14.22 -19.42
N GLY A 58 10.60 -15.04 -19.07
CA GLY A 58 10.42 -16.21 -18.20
C GLY A 58 10.26 -15.87 -16.70
N THR A 59 10.61 -14.66 -16.28
CA THR A 59 10.63 -14.26 -14.86
C THR A 59 9.91 -12.94 -14.59
N VAL A 60 9.73 -12.10 -15.60
CA VAL A 60 9.05 -10.81 -15.50
C VAL A 60 7.77 -10.83 -16.32
N SER A 61 6.66 -10.39 -15.72
CA SER A 61 5.36 -10.26 -16.37
C SER A 61 4.70 -8.94 -15.99
N THR A 62 3.80 -8.44 -16.85
CA THR A 62 3.13 -7.14 -16.64
C THR A 62 1.61 -7.24 -16.71
N PHE A 63 0.90 -6.33 -16.05
CA PHE A 63 -0.56 -6.22 -16.10
C PHE A 63 -1.05 -4.79 -15.84
N SER A 64 -2.31 -4.47 -16.18
CA SER A 64 -2.81 -3.09 -16.14
C SER A 64 -4.34 -2.95 -16.14
N GLU A 65 -5.05 -3.83 -15.46
CA GLU A 65 -6.52 -3.85 -15.47
C GLU A 65 -7.15 -2.85 -14.49
N VAL A 66 -6.36 -2.18 -13.65
CA VAL A 66 -6.86 -1.35 -12.54
C VAL A 66 -6.39 0.09 -12.69
N ASP A 67 -7.32 1.03 -12.53
CA ASP A 67 -6.98 2.44 -12.31
C ASP A 67 -6.48 2.58 -10.88
N VAL A 68 -5.23 3.00 -10.73
CA VAL A 68 -4.64 3.23 -9.41
C VAL A 68 -4.70 4.72 -9.14
N VAL A 69 -5.04 5.13 -7.93
CA VAL A 69 -4.98 6.52 -7.51
C VAL A 69 -4.25 6.50 -6.19
N GLN A 70 -3.34 7.43 -5.99
CA GLN A 70 -2.62 7.54 -4.72
C GLN A 70 -3.64 7.72 -3.58
N GLY A 71 -3.57 6.87 -2.56
CA GLY A 71 -4.53 6.85 -1.45
C GLY A 71 -5.91 6.25 -1.80
N GLY A 72 -6.14 5.88 -3.06
CA GLY A 72 -7.37 5.24 -3.53
C GLY A 72 -7.40 3.74 -3.27
N SER A 73 -8.59 3.15 -3.41
CA SER A 73 -8.82 1.72 -3.24
C SER A 73 -8.28 0.84 -4.38
N GLY A 74 -7.98 1.45 -5.54
CA GLY A 74 -7.40 0.77 -6.70
C GLY A 74 -6.07 0.09 -6.41
N LEU A 75 -5.26 0.65 -5.52
CA LEU A 75 -3.96 0.07 -5.13
C LEU A 75 -4.12 -1.30 -4.44
N LEU A 76 -5.12 -1.42 -3.56
CA LEU A 76 -5.45 -2.69 -2.92
C LEU A 76 -6.05 -3.69 -3.92
N ARG A 77 -6.88 -3.23 -4.86
CA ARG A 77 -7.44 -4.07 -5.93
C ARG A 77 -6.34 -4.62 -6.85
N ALA A 78 -5.40 -3.77 -7.27
CA ALA A 78 -4.23 -4.17 -8.04
C ALA A 78 -3.36 -5.17 -7.27
N SER A 79 -3.17 -4.95 -5.96
CA SER A 79 -2.42 -5.87 -5.10
C SER A 79 -3.05 -7.27 -5.03
N VAL A 80 -4.36 -7.35 -4.81
CA VAL A 80 -5.10 -8.64 -4.78
C VAL A 80 -5.11 -9.33 -6.14
N LEU A 81 -5.26 -8.57 -7.24
CA LEU A 81 -5.14 -9.14 -8.58
C LEU A 81 -3.73 -9.68 -8.85
N GLY A 82 -2.70 -8.95 -8.41
CA GLY A 82 -1.31 -9.38 -8.49
C GLY A 82 -1.05 -10.67 -7.71
N MET A 83 -1.56 -10.77 -6.47
CA MET A 83 -1.50 -12.01 -5.68
C MET A 83 -2.11 -13.20 -6.42
N ARG A 84 -3.30 -13.03 -7.05
CA ARG A 84 -3.95 -14.09 -7.83
C ARG A 84 -3.07 -14.55 -8.99
N ARG A 85 -2.46 -13.61 -9.72
CA ARG A 85 -1.59 -13.92 -10.87
C ARG A 85 -0.31 -14.62 -10.44
N LEU A 86 0.36 -14.13 -9.40
CA LEU A 86 1.57 -14.76 -8.87
C LEU A 86 1.32 -16.19 -8.38
N VAL A 87 0.17 -16.45 -7.75
CA VAL A 87 -0.22 -17.82 -7.36
C VAL A 87 -0.49 -18.67 -8.60
N ALA A 88 -1.16 -18.15 -9.63
CA ALA A 88 -1.39 -18.89 -10.88
C ALA A 88 -0.08 -19.22 -11.61
N MET A 89 0.83 -18.25 -11.72
CA MET A 89 2.17 -18.44 -12.32
C MET A 89 2.98 -19.50 -11.57
N ALA A 90 2.92 -19.50 -10.23
CA ALA A 90 3.62 -20.51 -9.42
C ALA A 90 3.02 -21.91 -9.57
N ARG A 91 1.69 -22.02 -9.67
CA ARG A 91 1.01 -23.33 -9.87
C ARG A 91 1.26 -23.95 -11.24
N ALA A 92 1.67 -23.15 -12.22
CA ALA A 92 2.10 -23.65 -13.52
C ALA A 92 3.53 -24.24 -13.50
N ARG A 93 4.22 -24.20 -12.35
CA ARG A 93 5.58 -24.73 -12.15
C ARG A 93 5.56 -25.89 -11.13
N PRO A 94 6.60 -26.75 -11.12
CA PRO A 94 6.81 -27.71 -10.04
C PRO A 94 6.78 -27.02 -8.67
N ARG A 95 6.31 -27.73 -7.62
CA ARG A 95 6.12 -27.11 -6.30
C ARG A 95 7.43 -26.64 -5.69
N GLU A 96 8.54 -27.35 -5.95
CA GLU A 96 9.89 -26.99 -5.53
C GLU A 96 10.36 -25.66 -6.16
N GLU A 97 9.74 -25.28 -7.27
CA GLU A 97 10.03 -24.05 -8.01
C GLU A 97 9.14 -22.86 -7.64
N GLY A 98 8.16 -23.08 -6.76
CA GLY A 98 7.28 -22.04 -6.26
C GLY A 98 8.01 -20.99 -5.43
N TRP A 99 7.51 -19.76 -5.47
CA TRP A 99 7.98 -18.70 -4.57
C TRP A 99 7.44 -18.93 -3.15
N ARG A 100 8.21 -18.50 -2.15
CA ARG A 100 7.85 -18.64 -0.72
C ARG A 100 7.32 -17.36 -0.10
N TYR A 101 7.81 -16.21 -0.57
CA TYR A 101 7.41 -14.90 -0.11
C TYR A 101 7.00 -13.99 -1.27
N LEU A 102 5.92 -13.25 -1.05
CA LEU A 102 5.53 -12.09 -1.84
C LEU A 102 6.16 -10.85 -1.19
N VAL A 103 6.94 -10.09 -1.94
CA VAL A 103 7.49 -8.79 -1.52
C VAL A 103 6.82 -7.71 -2.34
N ARG A 104 6.19 -6.74 -1.68
CA ARG A 104 5.51 -5.65 -2.37
C ARG A 104 6.40 -4.42 -2.48
N LEU A 105 6.50 -3.88 -3.70
CA LEU A 105 7.24 -2.67 -4.03
C LEU A 105 6.38 -1.73 -4.90
N SER A 106 6.86 -0.51 -5.06
CA SER A 106 6.39 0.52 -5.98
C SER A 106 7.49 0.87 -6.98
N GLU A 107 7.17 1.68 -7.97
CA GLU A 107 8.13 2.21 -8.95
C GLU A 107 9.13 3.23 -8.36
N HIS A 108 8.91 3.68 -7.12
CA HIS A 108 9.78 4.61 -6.41
C HIS A 108 10.73 3.91 -5.42
N ASP A 109 10.56 2.60 -5.21
CA ASP A 109 11.41 1.86 -4.29
C ASP A 109 12.77 1.54 -4.92
N TYR A 110 13.81 1.52 -4.10
CA TYR A 110 15.15 1.11 -4.49
C TYR A 110 15.78 0.25 -3.39
N PRO A 111 16.41 -0.90 -3.73
CA PRO A 111 16.94 -1.80 -2.73
C PRO A 111 18.21 -1.24 -2.08
N VAL A 112 18.27 -1.31 -0.75
CA VAL A 112 19.47 -0.99 0.05
C VAL A 112 20.37 -2.20 0.29
N SER A 113 19.92 -3.40 -0.11
CA SER A 113 20.65 -4.67 0.01
C SER A 113 20.31 -5.57 -1.18
N SER A 114 21.06 -6.66 -1.38
CA SER A 114 20.82 -7.59 -2.49
C SER A 114 19.55 -8.43 -2.30
N ALA A 115 19.02 -8.97 -3.40
CA ALA A 115 17.88 -9.88 -3.34
C ALA A 115 18.26 -11.18 -2.60
N GLU A 116 19.52 -11.60 -2.68
CA GLU A 116 20.08 -12.74 -1.96
C GLU A 116 20.07 -12.51 -0.45
N ALA A 117 20.53 -11.35 0.02
CA ALA A 117 20.50 -11.01 1.43
C ALA A 117 19.08 -10.93 1.98
N LEU A 118 18.13 -10.39 1.20
CA LEU A 118 16.71 -10.41 1.54
C LEU A 118 16.17 -11.85 1.61
N SER A 119 16.51 -12.69 0.63
CA SER A 119 16.12 -14.10 0.58
C SER A 119 16.63 -14.89 1.78
N GLU A 120 17.89 -14.66 2.18
CA GLU A 120 18.49 -15.26 3.36
C GLU A 120 17.79 -14.81 4.65
N HIS A 121 17.58 -13.50 4.82
CA HIS A 121 16.86 -12.95 5.99
C HIS A 121 15.46 -13.55 6.13
N LEU A 122 14.71 -13.64 5.04
CA LEU A 122 13.38 -14.24 5.05
C LEU A 122 13.42 -15.75 5.30
N GLY A 123 14.48 -16.44 4.84
CA GLY A 123 14.73 -17.86 5.12
C GLY A 123 15.00 -18.14 6.61
N LEU A 124 15.77 -17.29 7.29
CA LEU A 124 16.01 -17.37 8.74
C LEU A 124 14.74 -17.15 9.58
N HIS A 125 13.69 -16.62 8.96
CA HIS A 125 12.42 -16.31 9.58
C HIS A 125 11.25 -16.96 8.83
N ASP A 126 11.48 -18.16 8.27
CA ASP A 126 10.48 -18.86 7.47
C ASP A 126 9.15 -19.04 8.24
N GLY A 127 8.05 -18.88 7.51
CA GLY A 127 6.70 -18.94 8.07
C GLY A 127 6.19 -17.66 8.75
N LEU A 128 6.95 -16.56 8.77
CA LEU A 128 6.53 -15.28 9.35
C LEU A 128 6.26 -14.22 8.28
N SER A 129 5.07 -13.62 8.30
CA SER A 129 4.80 -12.43 7.49
C SER A 129 5.30 -11.16 8.18
N PHE A 130 5.90 -10.26 7.40
CA PHE A 130 6.43 -8.98 7.84
C PHE A 130 5.48 -7.86 7.38
N VAL A 131 4.69 -7.38 8.32
CA VAL A 131 3.74 -6.28 8.12
C VAL A 131 4.04 -5.21 9.15
N PRO A 132 4.74 -4.12 8.79
CA PRO A 132 4.97 -3.03 9.72
C PRO A 132 3.62 -2.43 10.14
N MET A 133 3.49 -2.11 11.41
CA MET A 133 2.28 -1.52 11.97
C MET A 133 2.67 -0.27 12.76
N ASP A 134 1.94 0.82 12.56
CA ASP A 134 2.09 2.02 13.39
C ASP A 134 1.48 1.78 14.78
N GLY A 135 1.64 2.72 15.72
CA GLY A 135 1.15 2.59 17.11
C GLY A 135 -0.37 2.36 17.23
N CYS A 136 -1.12 2.54 16.15
CA CYS A 136 -2.56 2.37 16.10
C CYS A 136 -3.03 0.96 16.49
N HIS A 137 -2.22 -0.08 16.24
CA HIS A 137 -2.56 -1.45 16.65
C HIS A 137 -2.71 -1.61 18.19
N ARG A 138 -2.10 -0.70 18.96
CA ARG A 138 -2.12 -0.70 20.43
C ARG A 138 -3.30 0.09 21.01
N SER A 139 -3.96 0.93 20.22
CA SER A 139 -5.00 1.83 20.69
C SER A 139 -6.32 1.71 19.91
N ALA A 140 -7.34 2.40 20.39
CA ALA A 140 -8.65 2.44 19.77
C ALA A 140 -8.70 3.45 18.61
N CYS A 141 -7.95 3.22 17.54
CA CYS A 141 -8.01 4.13 16.40
C CYS A 141 -9.33 4.07 15.67
N ALA A 142 -9.80 5.25 15.28
CA ALA A 142 -10.77 5.39 14.22
C ALA A 142 -10.04 5.42 12.86
N ARG A 143 -10.60 4.77 11.84
CA ARG A 143 -10.11 4.88 10.46
C ARG A 143 -10.97 5.91 9.75
N PRO A 144 -10.42 7.02 9.26
CA PRO A 144 -11.13 7.92 8.37
C PRO A 144 -11.80 7.13 7.24
N LEU A 145 -13.07 7.45 6.97
CA LEU A 145 -13.71 6.98 5.76
C LEU A 145 -13.12 7.77 4.58
N GLY A 146 -12.83 7.09 3.48
CA GLY A 146 -12.31 7.74 2.28
C GLY A 146 -12.73 7.00 1.02
N THR A 147 -12.74 7.73 -0.09
CA THR A 147 -13.10 7.25 -1.43
C THR A 147 -12.16 7.86 -2.48
N ALA A 148 -12.08 7.28 -3.67
CA ALA A 148 -11.49 7.96 -4.82
C ALA A 148 -12.61 8.57 -5.69
N CYS A 149 -12.36 9.68 -6.37
CA CYS A 149 -13.21 10.26 -7.41
C CYS A 149 -12.34 11.14 -8.33
N GLY A 150 -12.61 11.15 -9.64
CA GLY A 150 -11.92 12.05 -10.57
C GLY A 150 -10.40 11.87 -10.68
N GLY A 151 -9.85 10.73 -10.23
CA GLY A 151 -8.40 10.51 -10.18
C GLY A 151 -7.73 11.00 -8.90
N GLU A 152 -8.50 11.45 -7.89
CA GLU A 152 -8.03 11.87 -6.58
C GLU A 152 -8.63 11.02 -5.46
N ALA A 153 -8.00 11.02 -4.29
CA ALA A 153 -8.50 10.38 -3.08
C ALA A 153 -9.01 11.45 -2.10
N TYR A 154 -10.20 11.20 -1.54
CA TYR A 154 -10.87 12.06 -0.59
C TYR A 154 -11.06 11.34 0.74
N THR A 155 -10.95 12.08 1.84
CA THR A 155 -11.36 11.61 3.17
C THR A 155 -12.53 12.41 3.71
N PHE A 156 -13.46 11.71 4.36
CA PHE A 156 -14.63 12.30 5.01
C PHE A 156 -14.39 12.59 6.50
N ALA A 157 -13.19 12.34 7.03
CA ALA A 157 -12.91 12.63 8.44
C ALA A 157 -12.86 14.13 8.73
N GLY A 158 -12.13 14.91 7.92
CA GLY A 158 -12.05 16.37 8.10
C GLY A 158 -13.36 17.10 7.77
N ALA A 159 -14.04 16.67 6.70
CA ALA A 159 -15.26 17.34 6.24
C ALA A 159 -16.53 16.93 7.01
N LEU A 160 -16.63 15.67 7.43
CA LEU A 160 -17.88 15.09 7.98
C LEU A 160 -17.66 14.30 9.28
N GLY A 161 -16.45 14.24 9.84
CA GLY A 161 -16.16 13.43 11.02
C GLY A 161 -16.36 11.92 10.82
N MET A 162 -16.45 11.45 9.57
CA MET A 162 -16.84 10.06 9.28
C MET A 162 -15.68 9.09 9.38
N HIS A 163 -15.93 7.99 10.09
CA HIS A 163 -14.97 6.92 10.29
C HIS A 163 -15.56 5.56 9.88
N LYS A 164 -14.71 4.63 9.48
CA LYS A 164 -15.12 3.25 9.21
C LYS A 164 -15.70 2.64 10.50
N PRO A 165 -16.84 1.92 10.41
CA PRO A 165 -17.46 1.30 11.57
C PRO A 165 -16.48 0.38 12.27
N ARG A 166 -16.36 0.53 13.60
CA ARG A 166 -15.59 -0.41 14.42
C ARG A 166 -16.46 -1.62 14.72
N ARG A 167 -15.95 -2.83 14.46
CA ARG A 167 -16.60 -4.06 14.91
C ARG A 167 -15.95 -4.48 16.21
N HIS A 168 -16.74 -4.73 17.26
CA HIS A 168 -16.23 -5.00 18.61
C HIS A 168 -15.31 -6.24 18.69
N TRP A 169 -15.46 -7.17 17.75
CA TRP A 169 -14.67 -8.40 17.66
C TRP A 169 -13.43 -8.27 16.76
N MET A 170 -13.13 -7.07 16.23
CA MET A 170 -11.93 -6.80 15.45
C MET A 170 -11.08 -5.69 16.06
N ARG A 171 -9.76 -5.89 16.02
CA ARG A 171 -8.78 -4.83 16.23
C ARG A 171 -8.30 -4.33 14.88
N PHE A 172 -8.37 -3.03 14.67
CA PHE A 172 -7.78 -2.42 13.49
C PHE A 172 -6.30 -2.22 13.72
N ALA A 173 -5.50 -2.66 12.76
CA ALA A 173 -4.13 -2.23 12.60
C ALA A 173 -4.03 -1.32 11.38
N ARG A 174 -3.09 -0.39 11.44
CA ARG A 174 -2.68 0.45 10.32
C ARG A 174 -1.17 0.31 10.19
N GLY A 175 -0.68 0.52 8.99
CA GLY A 175 0.74 0.47 8.71
C GLY A 175 0.99 0.90 7.28
N PRO A 176 2.28 1.03 6.93
CA PRO A 176 2.67 1.15 5.56
C PRO A 176 2.20 -0.04 4.75
N GLU A 177 2.23 0.17 3.46
CA GLU A 177 1.70 -0.75 2.51
C GLU A 177 2.78 -1.73 1.98
N TRP A 178 4.06 -1.43 2.25
CA TRP A 178 5.23 -2.29 2.04
C TRP A 178 5.20 -3.47 3.01
N VAL A 179 5.15 -4.69 2.45
CA VAL A 179 5.01 -5.93 3.21
C VAL A 179 5.79 -7.06 2.55
N ALA A 180 6.20 -8.03 3.36
CA ALA A 180 6.62 -9.35 2.89
C ALA A 180 5.67 -10.41 3.45
N LEU A 181 4.95 -11.11 2.58
CA LEU A 181 3.90 -12.05 2.96
C LEU A 181 4.28 -13.46 2.56
N THR A 182 4.08 -14.42 3.47
CA THR A 182 4.28 -15.84 3.14
C THR A 182 3.28 -16.30 2.08
N TRP A 183 3.67 -17.33 1.31
CA TRP A 183 2.77 -18.04 0.40
C TRP A 183 1.45 -18.44 1.08
N ASP A 184 1.54 -19.00 2.28
CA ASP A 184 0.37 -19.46 3.04
C ASP A 184 -0.55 -18.29 3.43
N PHE A 185 0.01 -17.14 3.82
CA PHE A 185 -0.79 -15.96 4.11
C PHE A 185 -1.48 -15.41 2.86
N VAL A 186 -0.78 -15.39 1.72
CA VAL A 186 -1.39 -15.00 0.43
C VAL A 186 -2.53 -15.95 0.06
N LEU A 187 -2.34 -17.26 0.21
CA LEU A 187 -3.40 -18.25 -0.04
C LEU A 187 -4.58 -18.06 0.91
N TYR A 188 -4.34 -17.84 2.20
CA TYR A 188 -5.38 -17.56 3.20
C TYR A 188 -6.24 -16.36 2.78
N VAL A 189 -5.62 -15.26 2.36
CA VAL A 189 -6.35 -14.08 1.85
C VAL A 189 -7.18 -14.44 0.61
N LEU A 190 -6.57 -15.08 -0.40
CA LEU A 190 -7.25 -15.39 -1.65
C LEU A 190 -8.39 -16.42 -1.48
N GLN A 191 -8.23 -17.40 -0.60
CA GLN A 191 -9.25 -18.37 -0.25
C GLN A 191 -10.39 -17.70 0.52
N GLY A 192 -10.05 -16.88 1.52
CA GLY A 192 -11.02 -16.11 2.27
C GLY A 192 -11.89 -15.23 1.36
N LEU A 193 -11.32 -14.57 0.35
CA LEU A 193 -12.11 -13.78 -0.61
C LEU A 193 -13.16 -14.61 -1.38
N ARG A 194 -12.95 -15.92 -1.57
CA ARG A 194 -13.90 -16.81 -2.25
C ARG A 194 -14.96 -17.36 -1.30
N GLU A 195 -14.56 -17.72 -0.09
CA GLU A 195 -15.44 -18.35 0.90
C GLU A 195 -16.52 -17.39 1.43
N ARG A 196 -17.78 -17.80 1.29
CA ARG A 196 -18.91 -17.05 1.88
C ARG A 196 -18.79 -17.12 3.40
N GLY A 197 -18.91 -15.97 4.06
CA GLY A 197 -18.82 -15.85 5.52
C GLY A 197 -17.40 -15.79 6.09
N SER A 198 -16.35 -15.90 5.27
CA SER A 198 -14.99 -15.72 5.77
C SER A 198 -14.79 -14.29 6.28
N ILE A 199 -13.90 -14.14 7.27
CA ILE A 199 -13.55 -12.83 7.78
C ILE A 199 -12.94 -11.93 6.71
N VAL A 200 -12.10 -12.49 5.84
CA VAL A 200 -11.46 -11.73 4.76
C VAL A 200 -12.53 -11.15 3.84
N ARG A 201 -13.57 -11.93 3.49
CA ARG A 201 -14.68 -11.47 2.65
C ARG A 201 -15.58 -10.46 3.36
N LEU A 202 -15.79 -10.61 4.67
CA LEU A 202 -16.57 -9.65 5.47
C LEU A 202 -15.87 -8.28 5.58
N ILE A 203 -14.54 -8.27 5.63
CA ILE A 203 -13.73 -7.04 5.64
C ILE A 203 -13.55 -6.48 4.22
N TRP A 204 -13.44 -7.37 3.23
CA TRP A 204 -13.29 -7.00 1.83
C TRP A 204 -14.62 -6.49 1.26
N GLN A 205 -14.76 -5.18 1.25
CA GLN A 205 -15.71 -4.52 0.37
C GLN A 205 -14.99 -4.32 -0.96
N GLU A 206 -15.35 -5.12 -1.96
CA GLU A 206 -14.79 -4.96 -3.30
C GLU A 206 -14.92 -3.49 -3.68
N PRO A 207 -13.80 -2.79 -3.93
CA PRO A 207 -13.88 -1.40 -4.26
C PRO A 207 -14.66 -1.28 -5.56
N ARG A 208 -15.90 -0.80 -5.46
CA ARG A 208 -16.66 -0.42 -6.65
C ARG A 208 -15.86 0.67 -7.34
N ASP A 209 -15.84 0.61 -8.67
CA ASP A 209 -15.35 1.76 -9.44
C ASP A 209 -16.11 2.99 -8.90
N PRO A 210 -15.40 4.10 -8.62
CA PRO A 210 -16.05 5.26 -8.07
C PRO A 210 -17.19 5.65 -9.03
N PRO A 211 -18.39 5.98 -8.52
CA PRO A 211 -19.46 6.43 -9.39
C PRO A 211 -18.93 7.57 -10.27
N PRO A 212 -19.38 7.70 -11.53
CA PRO A 212 -19.03 8.87 -12.34
C PRO A 212 -19.32 10.10 -11.49
N CYS A 213 -18.29 10.87 -11.20
CA CYS A 213 -18.45 12.12 -10.47
C CYS A 213 -19.41 12.95 -11.33
N HIS A 214 -20.63 13.19 -10.84
CA HIS A 214 -21.70 13.72 -11.68
C HIS A 214 -21.21 14.93 -12.50
N PRO A 215 -21.40 14.95 -13.83
CA PRO A 215 -20.96 16.07 -14.65
C PRO A 215 -22.06 17.13 -14.63
N HIS A 216 -22.23 17.86 -13.53
CA HIS A 216 -23.08 19.05 -13.55
C HIS A 216 -22.51 20.09 -12.59
N GLY A 217 -21.97 21.17 -13.13
CA GLY A 217 -22.37 22.58 -12.87
C GLY A 217 -22.62 23.09 -11.45
N ALA A 218 -22.40 22.29 -10.40
CA ALA A 218 -22.51 22.68 -9.02
C ALA A 218 -21.10 22.95 -8.53
N ARG A 219 -20.61 24.18 -8.81
CA ARG A 219 -19.76 24.84 -7.82
C ARG A 219 -20.43 24.58 -6.46
N PRO A 220 -19.70 24.19 -5.40
CA PRO A 220 -20.29 24.18 -4.08
C PRO A 220 -20.92 25.56 -3.91
N ARG A 221 -22.27 25.61 -3.80
CA ARG A 221 -22.92 26.82 -3.31
C ARG A 221 -22.20 27.06 -2.01
N THR A 222 -21.47 28.17 -1.96
CA THR A 222 -20.91 28.71 -0.75
C THR A 222 -22.03 28.64 0.27
N ALA A 223 -21.93 27.68 1.19
CA ALA A 223 -22.58 27.86 2.46
C ALA A 223 -21.98 29.17 2.95
N ARG A 224 -22.83 30.20 3.06
CA ARG A 224 -22.51 31.43 3.77
C ARG A 224 -22.10 31.02 5.19
N ALA A 225 -20.82 30.73 5.37
CA ALA A 225 -20.11 30.87 6.60
C ALA A 225 -19.19 32.06 6.35
N GLY A 226 -19.41 33.15 7.08
CA GLY A 226 -18.78 34.43 6.87
C GLY A 226 -17.27 34.32 6.67
N GLY A 227 -16.82 34.62 5.46
CA GLY A 227 -15.42 34.88 5.19
C GLY A 227 -15.06 36.24 5.77
N ALA A 228 -14.57 36.26 7.00
CA ALA A 228 -13.58 37.26 7.38
C ALA A 228 -12.27 36.87 6.70
N LEU A 229 -12.03 37.46 5.52
CA LEU A 229 -10.71 37.55 4.92
C LEU A 229 -9.83 38.37 5.89
N LEU A 230 -8.97 37.71 6.66
CA LEU A 230 -7.79 38.37 7.21
C LEU A 230 -6.63 38.03 6.28
N ARG A 231 -6.40 38.96 5.34
CA ARG A 231 -5.08 39.19 4.75
C ARG A 231 -4.20 39.71 5.89
N GLU A 232 -3.18 38.95 6.28
CA GLU A 232 -2.03 39.55 6.95
C GLU A 232 -1.22 40.28 5.88
N GLU A 233 -1.42 41.59 5.81
CA GLU A 233 -0.41 42.49 5.26
C GLU A 233 0.74 42.54 6.27
N VAL A 234 1.96 42.32 5.79
CA VAL A 234 3.20 42.55 6.52
C VAL A 234 3.55 44.04 6.38
N PRO A 235 3.59 44.85 7.45
CA PRO A 235 4.27 46.12 7.42
C PRO A 235 5.63 45.98 8.08
N GLY A 236 6.69 46.22 7.30
CA GLY A 236 8.02 46.42 7.86
C GLY A 236 8.12 47.74 8.62
N ARG A 237 8.62 47.71 9.86
CA ARG A 237 9.80 48.46 10.33
C ARG A 237 10.03 48.27 11.84
N VAL A 238 11.21 47.73 12.14
CA VAL A 238 12.19 48.07 13.20
C VAL A 238 11.72 48.95 14.38
N GLY A 239 11.93 48.47 15.61
CA GLY A 239 12.05 49.32 16.80
C GLY A 239 11.95 48.59 18.14
N ALA A 240 13.02 48.62 18.92
CA ALA A 240 13.30 47.92 20.18
C ALA A 240 12.34 48.18 21.36
N GLY A 241 12.33 47.25 22.34
CA GLY A 241 11.89 47.52 23.72
C GLY A 241 11.47 46.28 24.51
N GLY A 242 12.21 45.93 25.58
CA GLY A 242 12.04 44.70 26.35
C GLY A 242 10.91 44.68 27.38
N GLY A 243 10.73 43.54 28.06
CA GLY A 243 9.85 43.42 29.22
C GLY A 243 9.43 41.99 29.52
N ARG A 244 9.46 41.61 30.80
CA ARG A 244 9.40 40.25 31.36
C ARG A 244 7.99 39.62 31.45
N ALA A 245 7.99 38.28 31.45
CA ALA A 245 7.22 37.31 32.25
C ALA A 245 5.67 37.34 32.30
N ALA A 246 5.04 36.19 31.96
CA ALA A 246 4.10 35.48 32.84
C ALA A 246 3.73 34.09 32.28
N GLN A 247 3.54 33.14 33.19
CA GLN A 247 3.18 31.74 32.99
C GLN A 247 1.71 31.59 32.56
N GLY A 248 1.41 30.56 31.74
CA GLY A 248 0.04 30.16 31.41
C GLY A 248 0.00 28.74 30.84
N THR A 249 -0.40 27.79 31.69
CA THR A 249 -0.56 26.36 31.39
C THR A 249 -1.72 26.09 30.42
N GLY A 250 -1.47 25.32 29.36
CA GLY A 250 -2.51 24.79 28.48
C GLY A 250 -2.07 23.48 27.83
N ARG A 251 -2.62 22.36 28.31
CA ARG A 251 -2.38 21.00 27.81
C ARG A 251 -3.02 20.81 26.42
N GLY A 252 -2.28 20.17 25.52
CA GLY A 252 -2.78 18.96 24.83
C GLY A 252 -3.26 19.10 23.39
N LEU A 253 -2.35 19.32 22.45
CA LEU A 253 -2.47 18.82 21.08
C LEU A 253 -1.08 18.27 20.69
N CYS A 254 -1.00 16.98 20.38
CA CYS A 254 0.24 16.38 19.90
C CYS A 254 0.57 16.95 18.52
N GLU A 255 1.48 17.92 18.49
CA GLU A 255 2.23 18.31 17.30
C GLU A 255 3.08 17.13 16.80
N GLU A 256 3.10 16.98 15.48
CA GLU A 256 4.00 16.11 14.73
C GLU A 256 5.46 16.54 14.98
N THR A 257 6.15 15.82 15.85
CA THR A 257 7.62 15.82 15.87
C THR A 257 8.14 14.65 15.04
N ALA A 258 8.91 14.99 14.00
CA ALA A 258 9.69 14.05 13.24
C ALA A 258 10.70 13.32 14.16
N GLU A 259 10.60 12.00 14.25
CA GLU A 259 11.62 11.13 14.84
C GLU A 259 12.03 10.02 13.86
N ALA A 260 13.35 9.76 13.86
CA ALA A 260 14.09 8.84 13.03
C ALA A 260 13.67 7.35 13.21
N PRO A 261 14.01 6.44 12.26
CA PRO A 261 13.45 5.09 12.24
C PRO A 261 14.17 4.18 13.22
N GLY A 262 13.50 3.82 14.31
CA GLY A 262 13.98 2.83 15.29
C GLY A 262 12.82 2.02 15.85
N GLY A 263 12.10 1.27 15.01
CA GLY A 263 10.94 0.48 15.43
C GLY A 263 11.06 -0.99 15.04
N ALA A 264 11.38 -1.85 16.01
CA ALA A 264 11.41 -3.30 15.85
C ALA A 264 10.05 -3.84 15.34
N GLY A 265 10.04 -4.36 14.12
CA GLY A 265 8.86 -5.01 13.53
C GLY A 265 8.43 -6.23 14.34
N ARG A 266 7.13 -6.35 14.63
CA ARG A 266 6.59 -7.48 15.39
C ARG A 266 6.17 -8.60 14.45
N ARG A 267 6.61 -9.83 14.78
CA ARG A 267 6.37 -11.07 14.02
C ARG A 267 4.91 -11.52 14.19
N VAL A 268 4.22 -11.81 13.09
CA VAL A 268 2.89 -12.46 13.12
C VAL A 268 3.04 -13.86 12.54
N ALA A 269 2.81 -14.88 13.36
CA ALA A 269 2.80 -16.27 12.92
C ALA A 269 1.55 -16.55 12.06
N GLY A 270 1.73 -17.21 10.92
CA GLY A 270 0.62 -17.66 10.07
C GLY A 270 -0.26 -18.71 10.77
N PRO A 271 -1.50 -18.92 10.30
CA PRO A 271 -2.39 -19.94 10.85
C PRO A 271 -1.81 -21.34 10.61
N ARG A 272 -1.61 -22.12 11.70
CA ARG A 272 -1.23 -23.54 11.61
C ARG A 272 -2.44 -24.35 11.13
N GLY A 273 -2.22 -25.18 10.11
CA GLY A 273 -3.26 -25.97 9.45
C GLY A 273 -4.03 -26.89 10.40
N LEU A 274 -5.35 -26.92 10.24
CA LEU A 274 -6.22 -27.95 10.80
C LEU A 274 -5.85 -29.29 10.17
N ALA A 275 -5.22 -30.15 10.96
CA ALA A 275 -5.04 -31.56 10.63
C ALA A 275 -6.41 -32.22 10.49
N ARG A 276 -6.69 -32.79 9.32
CA ARG A 276 -7.78 -33.74 9.14
C ARG A 276 -7.41 -35.02 9.91
N ARG A 277 -8.25 -35.41 10.86
CA ARG A 277 -8.23 -36.74 11.46
C ARG A 277 -8.97 -37.73 10.54
N PRO A 278 -8.59 -39.02 10.58
CA PRO A 278 -8.85 -40.01 9.54
C PRO A 278 -10.32 -40.27 9.28
#